data_AF-A0A0F8SIG8-F1
#
_entry.id   AF-A0A0F8SIG8-F1
#
_cell.length_a   1.000
_cell.length_b   1.000
_cell.length_c   1.000
_cell.angle_alpha   90.00
_cell.angle_beta   90.00
_cell.angle_gamma   90.00
#
_symmetry.space_group_name_H-M   'P 1'
#
loop_
_entity.id
_entity.type
_entity.pdbx_description
1 polymer ?
#
loop_
_entity_poly.entity_id
_entity_poly.type
_entity_poly.pdbx_seq_one_letter_code
_entity_poly.pdbx_strand_id
1 'polypeptide(L)'
;MEIHRTYLPPQKPHTGRPHADLRKLMNGILYVVTTGCTWKDVPRIYGSKSTVHRFHLYLCEHGTYQKICNELLNKGYDLKKIDLSQCFTDTKDVPAKKGETSIMMATRKEKE
;
A
#
# COMPACT_ATOMS: atom_id res chain seq x y z
N MET A 1 2.61 4.27 16.36
CA MET A 1 2.22 2.90 16.02
C MET A 1 3.44 2.00 16.18
N GLU A 2 3.46 1.19 17.23
CA GLU A 2 4.53 0.21 17.43
C GLU A 2 4.11 -1.08 16.74
N ILE A 3 4.76 -1.39 15.62
CA ILE A 3 4.52 -2.62 14.88
C ILE A 3 5.14 -3.74 15.73
N HIS A 4 4.31 -4.61 16.27
CA HIS A 4 4.76 -5.69 17.15
C HIS A 4 5.78 -6.55 16.37
N ARG A 5 6.94 -6.85 16.99
CA ARG A 5 8.05 -7.59 16.35
C ARG A 5 7.68 -8.98 15.84
N THR A 6 6.48 -9.47 16.14
CA THR A 6 5.96 -10.78 15.74
C THR A 6 5.79 -10.94 14.23
N TYR A 7 5.55 -9.86 13.47
CA TYR A 7 5.30 -9.94 12.02
C TYR A 7 6.56 -9.80 11.16
N LEU A 8 7.71 -9.75 11.82
CA LEU A 8 8.98 -9.46 11.23
C LEU A 8 9.78 -10.76 11.07
N PRO A 9 10.62 -10.89 10.02
CA PRO A 9 11.45 -12.07 9.83
C PRO A 9 12.29 -12.32 11.09
N PRO A 10 12.40 -13.60 11.53
CA PRO A 10 13.21 -13.94 12.69
C PRO A 10 14.66 -13.52 12.44
N GLN A 11 15.25 -12.80 13.40
CA GLN A 11 16.65 -12.43 13.32
C GLN A 11 17.51 -13.68 13.53
N LYS A 12 18.32 -14.03 12.52
CA LYS A 12 19.31 -15.11 12.65
C LYS A 12 20.38 -14.70 13.69
N PRO A 13 21.01 -15.67 14.37
CA PRO A 13 22.06 -15.39 15.34
C PRO A 13 23.20 -14.57 14.71
N HIS A 14 23.84 -13.74 15.55
CA HIS A 14 24.85 -12.76 15.13
C HIS A 14 26.14 -13.43 14.64
N THR A 15 26.16 -13.85 13.38
CA THR A 15 27.37 -14.31 12.70
C THR A 15 27.60 -13.42 11.48
N GLY A 16 28.59 -12.53 11.57
CA GLY A 16 29.02 -11.65 10.47
C GLY A 16 28.44 -10.23 10.50
N ARG A 17 28.20 -9.63 9.32
CA ARG A 17 27.77 -8.23 9.18
C ARG A 17 26.42 -8.01 9.90
N PRO A 18 26.30 -6.98 10.76
CA PRO A 18 25.05 -6.72 11.48
C PRO A 18 23.88 -6.53 10.52
N HIS A 19 22.74 -7.13 10.87
CA HIS A 19 21.51 -7.03 10.10
C HIS A 19 21.08 -5.57 9.94
N ALA A 20 20.43 -5.28 8.82
CA ALA A 20 19.76 -3.99 8.63
C ALA A 20 18.65 -3.84 9.68
N ASP A 21 18.60 -2.68 10.31
CA ASP A 21 17.57 -2.33 11.28
C ASP A 21 16.20 -2.38 10.61
N LEU A 22 15.36 -3.28 11.12
CA LEU A 22 14.09 -3.61 10.52
C LEU A 22 13.08 -2.47 10.58
N ARG A 23 13.18 -1.65 11.62
CA ARG A 23 12.39 -0.42 11.75
C ARG A 23 12.79 0.59 10.68
N LYS A 24 14.09 0.69 10.37
CA LYS A 24 14.56 1.54 9.28
C LYS A 24 14.06 1.06 7.92
N LEU A 25 14.10 -0.24 7.67
CA LEU A 25 13.60 -0.81 6.42
C LEU A 25 12.08 -0.57 6.26
N MET A 26 11.30 -0.80 7.32
CA MET A 26 9.86 -0.53 7.30
C MET A 26 9.57 0.95 7.06
N ASN A 27 10.30 1.85 7.72
CA ASN A 27 10.18 3.29 7.46
C ASN A 27 10.54 3.66 6.01
N GLY A 28 11.52 2.98 5.42
CA GLY A 28 11.86 3.15 4.00
C GLY A 28 10.75 2.72 3.05
N ILE A 29 10.06 1.62 3.36
CA ILE A 29 8.88 1.17 2.59
C ILE A 29 7.75 2.19 2.74
N LEU A 30 7.46 2.61 3.97
CA LEU A 30 6.43 3.61 4.24
C LEU A 30 6.71 4.91 3.49
N TYR A 31 7.96 5.37 3.47
CA TYR A 31 8.37 6.56 2.71
C TYR A 31 8.03 6.44 1.22
N VAL A 32 8.32 5.29 0.59
CA VAL A 32 7.99 5.04 -0.83
C VAL A 32 6.49 5.08 -1.05
N VAL A 33 5.72 4.41 -0.20
CA VAL A 33 4.26 4.32 -0.34
C VAL A 33 3.58 5.67 -0.10
N THR A 34 4.07 6.48 0.84
CA THR A 34 3.47 7.79 1.15
C THR A 34 3.85 8.88 0.16
N THR A 35 5.10 8.86 -0.34
CA THR A 35 5.58 9.89 -1.28
C THR A 35 5.31 9.53 -2.75
N GLY A 36 5.11 8.24 -3.05
CA GLY A 36 5.00 7.74 -4.43
C GLY A 36 6.33 7.77 -5.20
N CYS A 37 7.46 7.98 -4.53
CA CYS A 37 8.76 8.03 -5.19
C CYS A 37 9.21 6.65 -5.67
N THR A 38 10.22 6.59 -6.55
CA THR A 38 10.78 5.30 -6.95
C THR A 38 11.64 4.70 -5.83
N TRP A 39 11.84 3.37 -5.85
CA TRP A 39 12.76 2.70 -4.91
C TRP A 39 14.20 3.23 -4.98
N LYS A 40 14.61 3.82 -6.11
CA LYS A 40 15.95 4.40 -6.29
C LYS A 40 16.15 5.66 -5.45
N ASP A 41 15.06 6.37 -5.16
CA ASP A 41 15.06 7.67 -4.49
C ASP A 41 14.87 7.54 -2.96
N VAL A 42 14.82 6.30 -2.45
CA VAL A 42 14.71 6.05 -1.01
C VAL A 42 15.92 6.62 -0.28
N PRO A 43 15.71 7.48 0.74
CA PRO A 43 16.79 8.02 1.55
C PRO A 43 17.65 6.92 2.16
N ARG A 44 18.98 7.06 2.04
CA ARG A 44 19.95 6.07 2.52
C ARG A 44 19.92 5.85 4.03
N ILE A 45 19.32 6.78 4.78
CA ILE A 45 19.05 6.66 6.22
C ILE A 45 18.18 5.44 6.57
N TYR A 46 17.35 4.97 5.62
CA TYR A 46 16.49 3.80 5.80
C TYR A 46 17.15 2.48 5.38
N GLY A 47 18.30 2.55 4.69
CA GLY A 47 19.02 1.40 4.16
C GLY A 47 19.33 1.56 2.67
N SER A 48 19.94 0.53 2.08
CA SER A 48 20.14 0.50 0.64
C SER A 48 18.82 0.24 -0.09
N LYS A 49 18.62 0.85 -1.27
CA LYS A 49 17.42 0.62 -2.10
C LYS A 49 17.09 -0.86 -2.29
N SER A 50 18.11 -1.68 -2.54
CA SER A 50 17.94 -3.12 -2.76
C SER A 50 17.57 -3.87 -1.49
N THR A 51 18.03 -3.42 -0.33
CA THR A 51 17.63 -4.03 0.95
C THR A 51 16.19 -3.69 1.29
N VAL A 52 15.78 -2.43 1.13
CA VAL A 52 14.41 -1.97 1.39
C VAL A 52 13.44 -2.68 0.45
N HIS A 53 13.76 -2.76 -0.85
CA HIS A 53 12.90 -3.43 -1.82
C HIS A 53 12.79 -4.95 -1.59
N ARG A 54 13.90 -5.65 -1.28
CA ARG A 54 13.84 -7.08 -0.92
C ARG A 54 13.00 -7.32 0.33
N PHE A 55 13.11 -6.44 1.31
CA PHE A 55 12.30 -6.53 2.51
C PHE A 55 10.81 -6.31 2.21
N HIS A 56 10.47 -5.38 1.31
CA HIS A 56 9.10 -5.21 0.83
C HIS A 56 8.55 -6.48 0.17
N LEU A 57 9.32 -7.10 -0.73
CA LEU A 57 8.93 -8.36 -1.38
C LEU A 57 8.69 -9.47 -0.36
N TYR A 58 9.58 -9.61 0.63
CA TYR A 58 9.40 -10.56 1.74
C TYR A 58 8.06 -10.33 2.47
N LEU A 59 7.72 -9.08 2.79
CA LEU A 59 6.45 -8.77 3.46
C LEU A 59 5.22 -9.09 2.59
N CYS A 60 5.33 -8.90 1.27
CA CYS A 60 4.28 -9.26 0.32
C CYS A 60 4.09 -10.78 0.27
N GLU A 61 5.16 -11.55 0.12
CA GLU A 61 5.13 -13.02 0.05
C GLU A 61 4.56 -13.64 1.34
N HIS A 62 4.85 -13.06 2.49
CA HIS A 62 4.38 -13.56 3.79
C HIS A 62 2.99 -13.04 4.23
N GLY A 63 2.32 -12.26 3.37
CA GLY A 63 1.01 -11.66 3.66
C GLY A 63 1.03 -10.75 4.88
N THR A 64 2.18 -10.15 5.21
CA THR A 64 2.37 -9.42 6.46
C THR A 64 1.50 -8.17 6.52
N TYR A 65 1.29 -7.48 5.40
CA TYR A 65 0.40 -6.31 5.37
C TYR A 65 -1.03 -6.66 5.79
N GLN A 66 -1.57 -7.77 5.28
CA GLN A 66 -2.93 -8.22 5.64
C GLN A 66 -3.03 -8.55 7.13
N LYS A 67 -2.02 -9.21 7.68
CA LYS A 67 -1.96 -9.52 9.12
C LYS A 67 -1.95 -8.24 9.98
N ILE A 68 -1.13 -7.27 9.61
CA ILE A 68 -1.04 -5.97 10.31
C ILE A 68 -2.38 -5.23 10.20
N CYS A 69 -2.98 -5.16 9.01
CA CYS A 69 -4.28 -4.51 8.83
C CYS A 69 -5.36 -5.16 9.69
N ASN A 70 -5.46 -6.49 9.67
CA ASN A 70 -6.45 -7.22 10.47
C ASN A 70 -6.25 -7.01 11.97
N GLU A 71 -5.00 -7.01 12.45
CA GLU A 71 -4.71 -6.74 13.86
C GLU A 71 -5.10 -5.32 14.27
N LEU A 72 -4.80 -4.33 13.42
CA LEU A 72 -5.18 -2.93 13.66
C LEU A 72 -6.69 -2.74 13.63
N LEU A 73 -7.40 -3.40 12.71
CA LEU A 73 -8.86 -3.38 12.63
C LEU A 73 -9.49 -3.98 13.89
N ASN A 74 -9.03 -5.14 14.33
CA ASN A 74 -9.50 -5.79 15.54
C ASN A 74 -9.29 -4.90 16.78
N LYS A 75 -8.08 -4.33 16.93
CA LYS A 75 -7.78 -3.37 18.00
C LYS A 75 -8.67 -2.13 17.94
N GLY A 76 -8.93 -1.61 16.74
CA GLY A 76 -9.82 -0.46 16.54
C GLY A 76 -11.27 -0.77 16.91
N TYR A 77 -11.74 -1.98 16.61
CA TYR A 77 -13.05 -2.48 16.99
C TYR A 77 -13.18 -2.66 18.52
N ASP A 78 -12.19 -3.30 19.15
CA ASP A 78 -12.16 -3.50 20.60
C ASP A 78 -12.18 -2.16 21.36
N LEU A 79 -11.48 -1.17 20.84
CA LEU A 79 -11.45 0.19 21.38
C LEU A 79 -12.70 1.02 21.02
N LYS A 80 -13.69 0.43 20.33
CA LYS A 80 -14.90 1.10 19.79
C LYS A 80 -14.58 2.35 18.96
N LYS A 81 -13.39 2.39 18.34
CA LYS A 81 -12.96 3.46 17.43
C LYS A 81 -13.39 3.20 15.98
N ILE A 82 -13.71 1.95 15.66
CA ILE A 82 -14.14 1.51 14.33
C ILE A 82 -15.41 0.68 14.52
N ASP A 83 -16.46 1.03 13.80
CA ASP A 83 -17.67 0.20 13.69
C ASP A 83 -17.56 -0.68 12.44
N LEU A 84 -17.32 -1.98 12.64
CA LEU A 84 -17.20 -2.95 11.55
C LEU A 84 -18.56 -3.35 10.95
N SER A 85 -19.68 -2.91 11.53
CA SER A 85 -21.02 -3.16 10.96
C SER A 85 -21.26 -2.37 9.67
N GLN A 86 -20.49 -1.29 9.44
CA GLN A 86 -20.51 -0.49 8.23
C GLN A 86 -19.13 -0.43 7.58
N CYS A 87 -18.76 -1.50 6.89
CA CYS A 87 -17.57 -1.52 6.05
C CYS A 87 -17.96 -1.31 4.58
N PHE A 88 -17.64 -0.15 4.03
CA PHE A 88 -17.70 0.08 2.59
C PHE A 88 -16.38 -0.37 1.96
N THR A 89 -16.43 -1.35 1.06
CA THR A 89 -15.35 -1.56 0.09
C THR A 89 -15.33 -0.32 -0.81
N ASP A 90 -14.16 0.25 -1.12
CA ASP A 90 -14.05 1.35 -2.09
C ASP A 90 -14.51 0.84 -3.46
N THR A 91 -15.80 0.97 -3.71
CA THR A 91 -16.42 0.55 -4.95
C THR A 91 -16.06 1.58 -6.00
N LYS A 92 -15.43 1.13 -7.09
CA LYS A 92 -15.20 1.93 -8.30
C LYS A 92 -16.50 2.33 -9.03
N ASP A 93 -17.61 2.47 -8.34
CA ASP A 93 -18.94 2.80 -8.87
C ASP A 93 -19.20 4.32 -8.85
N VAL A 94 -18.14 5.13 -8.97
CA VAL A 94 -18.28 6.47 -9.54
C VAL A 94 -18.02 6.30 -11.03
N PRO A 95 -19.06 6.09 -11.87
CA PRO A 95 -18.86 6.12 -13.31
C PRO A 95 -18.23 7.47 -13.67
N ALA A 96 -17.10 7.44 -14.39
CA ALA A 96 -16.50 8.65 -14.90
C ALA A 96 -17.58 9.44 -15.66
N LYS A 97 -17.73 10.72 -15.32
CA LYS A 97 -18.73 11.59 -15.94
C LYS A 97 -18.44 11.65 -17.45
N LYS A 98 -19.15 10.83 -18.22
CA LYS A 98 -19.10 10.82 -19.68
C LYS A 98 -19.53 12.22 -20.13
N GLY A 99 -18.59 13.01 -20.64
CA GLY A 99 -18.90 14.29 -21.24
C GLY A 99 -19.80 14.04 -22.45
N GLU A 100 -21.06 14.43 -22.35
CA GLU A 100 -21.90 14.60 -23.54
C GLU A 100 -21.46 15.87 -24.25
N THR A 101 -21.09 15.80 -25.53
CA THR A 101 -21.86 16.42 -26.62
C THR A 101 -21.30 15.93 -27.96
N SER A 102 -22.09 15.14 -28.68
CA SER A 102 -22.12 15.16 -30.15
C SER A 102 -23.39 14.45 -30.57
N ILE A 103 -24.48 15.22 -30.56
CA ILE A 103 -25.68 14.87 -31.31
C ILE A 103 -25.26 14.88 -32.77
N MET A 104 -25.12 13.69 -33.35
CA MET A 104 -24.99 13.50 -34.78
C MET A 104 -26.30 13.99 -35.41
N MET A 105 -26.26 15.13 -36.10
CA MET A 105 -27.34 15.54 -36.99
C MET A 105 -27.14 14.87 -38.33
N ALA A 106 -27.93 13.83 -38.59
CA ALA A 106 -28.19 13.35 -39.93
C ALA A 106 -29.18 14.33 -40.61
N THR A 107 -28.79 14.88 -41.75
CA THR A 107 -29.74 15.53 -42.67
C THR A 107 -29.57 14.93 -44.06
N ARG A 108 -30.62 14.22 -44.49
CA ARG A 108 -30.89 13.76 -45.86
C ARG A 108 -30.69 14.89 -46.87
N LYS A 109 -30.21 14.55 -48.06
CA LYS A 109 -30.52 15.30 -49.28
C LYS A 109 -30.85 14.33 -50.41
N GLU A 110 -32.12 14.30 -50.78
CA GLU A 110 -32.61 13.87 -52.10
C GLU A 110 -32.78 15.12 -53.00
N LYS A 111 -32.76 14.85 -54.32
CA LYS A 111 -32.88 15.73 -55.51
C LYS A 111 -31.58 16.44 -55.92
N GLU A 112 -31.16 16.36 -57.18
CA GLU A 112 -31.92 16.28 -58.46
C GLU A 112 -31.30 15.28 -59.45
#